data_AF-A0A2S0JLB4-F1
#
_entry.id   AF-A0A2S0JLB4-F1
#
_cell.length_a   1.000
_cell.length_b   1.000
_cell.length_c   1.000
_cell.angle_alpha   90.00
_cell.angle_beta   90.00
_cell.angle_gamma   90.00
#
_symmetry.space_group_name_H-M   'P 1'
#
loop_
_entity.id
_entity.type
_entity.pdbx_description
1 polymer ?
#
loop_
_entity_poly.entity_id
_entity_poly.type
_entity_poly.pdbx_seq_one_letter_code
_entity_poly.pdbx_strand_id
1 'polypeptide(L)'
;MLNVFGLVAFYRMEVVRMKQRLSMLIMLLALLFIAAPVSAQQVSTVDTYHITGQFLVNKAPNPSFGDEWFIIALARGEYNVPNGYYDKYYENVVKHVQSVKGELHKRKYTEYSRLIIALTAIGKDPTNVGGYNIVDKLSNFDNVVWQGPNGAYFALIALDTWSFELPKTATTTREKLIQHILAKQLPDGGWDLSGEKADPDMTAMAIQALSTYKDRTDVKASINKALKTLENLQGANGSYRSWGTTNLESVAQVITALTSLNIDINKDQRFNKLFESFFTFYNAKDGGFKHVLSESVANGMATEQASYTLAAYYRLLAGKTKLYDTSDKKPNNRPTTPAQPNQSTVLPAKVSFKDIQSHWAKSDIEAAVVKGLLKGFEDNTFKPDNNLTRVQAVSILVRSLHLTSSGNTPFTDINSYKEETKREIAAAYDANILMVKSNKFLPSSPISREELAVMLTNAYSHKTGKPYTSKTIAPLNDIAKLSKESQQAITFLYDFEIAKGSNGSFNPTNFITRAHAAKMYVNFLKVVEQ
;
A
#
# COMPACT_ATOMS: atom_id res chain seq x y z
N MET A 1 -44.12 -52.88 -56.61
CA MET A 1 -44.40 -52.15 -55.35
C MET A 1 -43.58 -52.62 -54.12
N LEU A 2 -42.58 -53.52 -54.25
CA LEU A 2 -41.78 -53.96 -53.09
C LEU A 2 -40.45 -53.22 -52.86
N ASN A 3 -40.03 -52.30 -53.74
CA ASN A 3 -38.71 -51.66 -53.65
C ASN A 3 -38.72 -50.23 -53.08
N VAL A 4 -39.90 -49.67 -52.76
CA VAL A 4 -40.01 -48.32 -52.16
C VAL A 4 -40.07 -48.40 -50.63
N PHE A 5 -40.69 -49.46 -50.08
CA PHE A 5 -40.79 -49.64 -48.62
C PHE A 5 -39.44 -49.97 -47.96
N GLY A 6 -38.57 -50.76 -48.61
CA GLY A 6 -37.23 -51.05 -48.12
C GLY A 6 -36.32 -49.81 -48.08
N LEU A 7 -36.40 -48.95 -49.10
CA LEU A 7 -35.62 -47.71 -49.16
C LEU A 7 -36.04 -46.69 -48.09
N VAL A 8 -37.35 -46.55 -47.85
CA VAL A 8 -37.91 -45.66 -46.82
C VAL A 8 -37.60 -46.17 -45.41
N ALA A 9 -37.62 -47.49 -45.19
CA ALA A 9 -37.21 -48.09 -43.92
C ALA A 9 -35.70 -47.91 -43.66
N PHE A 10 -34.86 -48.09 -44.68
CA PHE A 10 -33.41 -47.86 -44.60
C PHE A 10 -33.08 -46.40 -44.29
N TYR A 11 -33.71 -45.45 -44.99
CA TYR A 11 -33.55 -44.01 -44.74
C TYR A 11 -34.03 -43.60 -43.33
N ARG A 12 -35.16 -44.13 -42.85
CA ARG A 12 -35.63 -43.86 -41.48
C ARG A 12 -34.66 -44.41 -40.44
N MET A 13 -34.06 -45.58 -40.68
CA MET A 13 -33.08 -46.17 -39.77
C MET A 13 -31.75 -45.41 -39.76
N GLU A 14 -31.29 -44.93 -40.92
CA GLU A 14 -30.10 -44.06 -41.01
C GLU A 14 -30.33 -42.69 -40.37
N VAL A 15 -31.48 -42.06 -40.56
CA VAL A 15 -31.81 -40.77 -39.91
C VAL A 15 -31.90 -40.92 -38.39
N VAL A 16 -32.43 -42.03 -37.88
CA VAL A 16 -32.47 -42.31 -36.43
C VAL A 16 -31.06 -42.57 -35.89
N ARG A 17 -30.22 -43.35 -36.57
CA ARG A 17 -28.82 -43.55 -36.20
C ARG A 17 -28.00 -42.26 -36.27
N MET A 18 -28.29 -41.39 -37.24
CA MET A 18 -27.65 -40.08 -37.39
C MET A 18 -28.09 -39.13 -36.29
N LYS A 19 -29.38 -39.11 -35.90
CA LYS A 19 -29.87 -38.34 -34.73
C LYS A 19 -29.33 -38.85 -33.40
N GLN A 20 -29.14 -40.17 -33.24
CA GLN A 20 -28.51 -40.75 -32.05
C GLN A 20 -27.00 -40.46 -32.00
N ARG A 21 -26.29 -40.50 -33.13
CA ARG A 21 -24.88 -40.08 -33.22
C ARG A 21 -24.72 -38.57 -33.02
N LEU A 22 -25.64 -37.76 -33.52
CA LEU A 22 -25.65 -36.31 -33.30
C LEU A 22 -26.01 -35.95 -31.85
N SER A 23 -26.94 -36.69 -31.21
CA SER A 23 -27.21 -36.55 -29.77
C SER A 23 -26.03 -37.00 -28.92
N MET A 24 -25.34 -38.10 -29.26
CA MET A 24 -24.11 -38.50 -28.56
C MET A 24 -22.95 -37.52 -28.81
N LEU A 25 -22.85 -36.91 -30.00
CA LEU A 25 -21.84 -35.88 -30.29
C LEU A 25 -22.15 -34.57 -29.56
N ILE A 26 -23.42 -34.18 -29.44
CA ILE A 26 -23.87 -33.03 -28.64
C ILE A 26 -23.69 -33.30 -27.14
N MET A 27 -23.88 -34.54 -26.68
CA MET A 27 -23.61 -34.93 -25.28
C MET A 27 -22.10 -35.02 -24.98
N LEU A 28 -21.27 -35.48 -25.93
CA LEU A 28 -19.80 -35.43 -25.82
C LEU A 28 -19.26 -34.00 -25.93
N LEU A 29 -19.89 -33.13 -26.73
CA LEU A 29 -19.56 -31.69 -26.79
C LEU A 29 -20.06 -30.94 -25.53
N ALA A 30 -21.19 -31.35 -24.95
CA ALA A 30 -21.68 -30.83 -23.67
C ALA A 30 -20.85 -31.36 -22.47
N LEU A 31 -20.24 -32.54 -22.58
CA LEU A 31 -19.23 -33.07 -21.64
C LEU A 31 -17.81 -32.54 -21.92
N LEU A 32 -17.58 -31.83 -23.03
CA LEU A 32 -16.38 -31.00 -23.25
C LEU A 32 -16.57 -29.56 -22.74
N PHE A 33 -17.74 -29.24 -22.20
CA PHE A 33 -17.99 -28.08 -21.33
C PHE A 33 -18.14 -28.53 -19.86
N ILE A 34 -17.33 -29.51 -19.43
CA ILE A 34 -17.02 -29.67 -18.00
C ILE A 34 -16.32 -28.39 -17.58
N ALA A 35 -17.04 -27.57 -16.82
CA ALA A 35 -16.54 -26.45 -16.02
C ALA A 35 -15.21 -25.91 -16.52
N ALA A 36 -15.24 -25.01 -17.51
CA ALA A 36 -14.26 -23.95 -17.45
C ALA A 36 -14.36 -23.44 -16.00
N PRO A 37 -13.28 -23.49 -15.20
CA PRO A 37 -13.33 -22.84 -13.90
C PRO A 37 -13.87 -21.45 -14.22
N VAL A 38 -14.94 -21.04 -13.52
CA VAL A 38 -15.32 -19.63 -13.49
C VAL A 38 -13.99 -18.93 -13.28
N SER A 39 -13.50 -18.26 -14.32
CA SER A 39 -12.24 -17.55 -14.24
C SER A 39 -12.51 -16.58 -13.11
N ALA A 40 -11.94 -16.87 -11.94
CA ALA A 40 -11.88 -15.93 -10.86
C ALA A 40 -11.27 -14.71 -11.51
N GLN A 41 -12.09 -13.68 -11.72
CA GLN A 41 -11.68 -12.42 -12.30
C GLN A 41 -10.40 -12.06 -11.56
N GLN A 42 -9.28 -12.10 -12.27
CA GLN A 42 -7.96 -12.10 -11.66
C GLN A 42 -7.74 -10.68 -11.14
N VAL A 43 -8.22 -10.43 -9.91
CA VAL A 43 -8.07 -9.17 -9.21
C VAL A 43 -6.57 -8.89 -9.17
N SER A 44 -6.14 -7.77 -9.74
CA SER A 44 -4.72 -7.45 -9.74
C SER A 44 -4.24 -7.30 -8.30
N THR A 45 -2.96 -7.54 -8.01
CA THR A 45 -2.41 -7.37 -6.66
C THR A 45 -2.63 -5.94 -6.12
N VAL A 46 -2.71 -4.95 -7.00
CA VAL A 46 -3.04 -3.56 -6.69
C VAL A 46 -4.51 -3.39 -6.31
N ASP A 47 -5.43 -4.02 -7.05
CA ASP A 47 -6.85 -4.00 -6.70
C ASP A 47 -7.10 -4.72 -5.39
N THR A 48 -6.47 -5.89 -5.17
CA THR A 48 -6.53 -6.62 -3.90
C THR A 48 -6.04 -5.75 -2.75
N TYR A 49 -4.94 -5.02 -2.94
CA TYR A 49 -4.45 -4.06 -1.95
C TYR A 49 -5.53 -3.04 -1.58
N HIS A 50 -6.05 -2.29 -2.55
CA HIS A 50 -7.05 -1.26 -2.28
C HIS A 50 -8.36 -1.82 -1.70
N ILE A 51 -8.85 -2.94 -2.21
CA ILE A 51 -10.08 -3.59 -1.76
C ILE A 51 -9.92 -4.09 -0.32
N THR A 52 -8.80 -4.72 0.02
CA THR A 52 -8.53 -5.17 1.39
C THR A 52 -8.42 -4.00 2.36
N GLY A 53 -7.82 -2.87 1.95
CA GLY A 53 -7.84 -1.64 2.75
C GLY A 53 -9.26 -1.11 3.03
N GLN A 54 -10.13 -1.11 2.02
CA GLN A 54 -11.54 -0.73 2.19
C GLN A 54 -12.30 -1.71 3.10
N PHE A 55 -12.01 -3.01 2.99
CA PHE A 55 -12.58 -4.02 3.88
C PHE A 55 -12.28 -3.72 5.35
N LEU A 56 -11.03 -3.36 5.67
CA LEU A 56 -10.63 -3.02 7.04
C LEU A 56 -11.40 -1.81 7.59
N VAL A 57 -11.49 -0.73 6.80
CA VAL A 57 -12.25 0.48 7.18
C VAL A 57 -13.73 0.14 7.40
N ASN A 58 -14.32 -0.72 6.57
CA ASN A 58 -15.71 -1.13 6.71
C ASN A 58 -15.94 -2.05 7.92
N LYS A 59 -14.94 -2.80 8.36
CA LYS A 59 -15.01 -3.63 9.58
C LYS A 59 -14.93 -2.81 10.86
N ALA A 60 -14.14 -1.73 10.85
CA ALA A 60 -13.97 -0.85 11.99
C ALA A 60 -14.30 0.61 11.63
N PRO A 61 -15.54 0.95 11.24
CA PRO A 61 -15.90 2.32 10.83
C PRO A 61 -15.76 3.34 11.98
N ASN A 62 -15.79 2.87 13.22
CA ASN A 62 -15.54 3.64 14.44
C ASN A 62 -14.39 2.97 15.22
N PRO A 63 -13.13 3.13 14.79
CA PRO A 63 -12.02 2.39 15.35
C PRO A 63 -11.78 2.75 16.82
N SER A 64 -11.40 1.77 17.62
CA SER A 64 -11.21 1.90 19.07
C SER A 64 -10.12 0.96 19.60
N PHE A 65 -9.81 1.04 20.90
CA PHE A 65 -8.87 0.09 21.54
C PHE A 65 -9.32 -1.35 21.27
N GLY A 66 -8.43 -2.17 20.71
CA GLY A 66 -8.75 -3.49 20.18
C GLY A 66 -8.48 -3.63 18.68
N ASP A 67 -8.55 -2.53 17.93
CA ASP A 67 -8.37 -2.49 16.46
C ASP A 67 -6.92 -2.23 16.03
N GLU A 68 -5.93 -2.43 16.90
CA GLU A 68 -4.54 -1.98 16.70
C GLU A 68 -3.92 -2.47 15.39
N TRP A 69 -4.11 -3.74 15.00
CA TRP A 69 -3.48 -4.22 13.77
C TRP A 69 -4.19 -3.72 12.52
N PHE A 70 -5.49 -3.43 12.56
CA PHE A 70 -6.15 -2.68 11.49
C PHE A 70 -5.52 -1.30 11.35
N ILE A 71 -5.28 -0.59 12.46
CA ILE A 71 -4.64 0.72 12.46
C ILE A 71 -3.21 0.64 11.91
N ILE A 72 -2.42 -0.36 12.33
CA ILE A 72 -1.06 -0.58 11.83
C ILE A 72 -1.09 -0.86 10.33
N ALA A 73 -1.94 -1.78 9.87
CA ALA A 73 -2.06 -2.11 8.44
C ALA A 73 -2.45 -0.87 7.62
N LEU A 74 -3.51 -0.16 8.03
CA LEU A 74 -4.02 1.03 7.34
C LEU A 74 -2.96 2.15 7.28
N ALA A 75 -2.34 2.47 8.41
CA ALA A 75 -1.39 3.58 8.52
C ALA A 75 -0.08 3.29 7.80
N ARG A 76 0.47 2.09 7.97
CA ARG A 76 1.77 1.71 7.41
C ARG A 76 1.68 1.36 5.93
N GLY A 77 0.53 0.83 5.50
CA GLY A 77 0.21 0.60 4.11
C GLY A 77 -0.27 1.84 3.35
N GLU A 78 -0.47 2.97 4.04
CA GLU A 78 -0.95 4.22 3.41
C GLU A 78 -2.26 3.99 2.63
N TYR A 79 -3.13 3.17 3.19
CA TYR A 79 -4.46 2.92 2.64
C TYR A 79 -5.33 4.17 2.79
N ASN A 80 -6.26 4.34 1.85
CA ASN A 80 -7.24 5.42 1.95
C ASN A 80 -8.18 5.16 3.13
N VAL A 81 -8.22 6.11 4.06
CA VAL A 81 -9.14 6.11 5.20
C VAL A 81 -9.98 7.40 5.22
N PRO A 82 -11.17 7.40 5.84
CA PRO A 82 -11.96 8.61 6.02
C PRO A 82 -11.16 9.73 6.73
N ASN A 83 -11.48 10.99 6.41
CA ASN A 83 -10.88 12.13 7.10
C ASN A 83 -11.15 12.05 8.60
N GLY A 84 -10.10 12.25 9.41
CA GLY A 84 -10.19 12.16 10.88
C GLY A 84 -10.29 10.74 11.43
N TYR A 85 -10.14 9.69 10.62
CA TYR A 85 -10.25 8.29 11.07
C TYR A 85 -9.25 7.94 12.19
N TYR A 86 -7.97 8.33 12.03
CA TYR A 86 -6.94 8.08 13.05
C TYR A 86 -7.10 8.96 14.29
N ASP A 87 -7.61 10.19 14.13
CA ASP A 87 -7.93 11.05 15.28
C ASP A 87 -9.10 10.46 16.08
N LYS A 88 -10.12 9.92 15.40
CA LYS A 88 -11.23 9.20 16.02
C LYS A 88 -10.74 7.97 16.80
N TYR A 89 -9.86 7.18 16.21
CA TYR A 89 -9.21 6.05 16.91
C TYR A 89 -8.50 6.52 18.18
N TYR A 90 -7.66 7.56 18.05
CA TYR A 90 -6.92 8.10 19.19
C TYR A 90 -7.84 8.63 20.30
N GLU A 91 -8.90 9.38 19.95
CA GLU A 91 -9.92 9.85 20.91
C GLU A 91 -10.57 8.69 21.67
N ASN A 92 -10.91 7.60 20.97
CA ASN A 92 -11.52 6.42 21.57
C ASN A 92 -10.54 5.65 22.46
N VAL A 93 -9.27 5.55 22.04
CA VAL A 93 -8.18 4.99 22.86
C VAL A 93 -7.98 5.81 24.13
N VAL A 94 -7.95 7.13 24.05
CA VAL A 94 -7.81 8.01 25.23
C VAL A 94 -8.92 7.74 26.24
N LYS A 95 -10.18 7.66 25.79
CA LYS A 95 -11.32 7.33 26.66
C LYS A 95 -11.18 5.96 27.31
N HIS A 96 -10.75 4.95 26.54
CA HIS A 96 -10.53 3.60 27.06
C HIS A 96 -9.42 3.59 28.12
N VAL A 97 -8.26 4.17 27.81
CA VAL A 97 -7.11 4.25 28.71
C VAL A 97 -7.49 4.95 30.03
N GLN A 98 -8.25 6.04 29.96
CA GLN A 98 -8.74 6.74 31.16
C GLN A 98 -9.72 5.90 31.98
N SER A 99 -10.65 5.16 31.34
CA SER A 99 -11.62 4.34 32.06
C SER A 99 -10.98 3.18 32.82
N VAL A 100 -9.87 2.63 32.30
CA VAL A 100 -9.07 1.59 32.96
C VAL A 100 -7.88 2.14 33.76
N LYS A 101 -7.79 3.47 33.93
CA LYS A 101 -6.72 4.16 34.66
C LYS A 101 -5.30 3.75 34.20
N GLY A 102 -5.13 3.58 32.89
CA GLY A 102 -3.87 3.16 32.28
C GLY A 102 -3.49 1.69 32.48
N GLU A 103 -4.33 0.87 33.12
CA GLU A 103 -4.11 -0.57 33.29
C GLU A 103 -4.90 -1.35 32.23
N LEU A 104 -4.35 -1.46 31.01
CA LEU A 104 -4.99 -2.15 29.89
C LEU A 104 -5.26 -3.63 30.19
N HIS A 105 -4.36 -4.28 30.92
CA HIS A 105 -4.53 -5.66 31.39
C HIS A 105 -3.57 -5.99 32.53
N LYS A 106 -4.00 -6.90 33.41
CA LYS A 106 -3.23 -7.44 34.54
C LYS A 106 -2.09 -8.41 34.19
N ARG A 107 -2.07 -8.94 32.96
CA ARG A 107 -1.28 -10.12 32.58
C ARG A 107 -0.92 -10.16 31.11
N LYS A 108 -1.77 -9.60 30.23
CA LYS A 108 -1.47 -9.52 28.80
C LYS A 108 -0.66 -8.26 28.50
N TYR A 109 0.64 -8.31 28.69
CA TYR A 109 1.50 -7.14 28.45
C TYR A 109 1.67 -6.82 26.96
N THR A 110 1.31 -7.78 26.09
CA THR A 110 1.14 -7.54 24.66
C THR A 110 0.11 -6.46 24.35
N GLU A 111 -0.86 -6.20 25.24
CA GLU A 111 -1.86 -5.12 25.11
C GLU A 111 -1.23 -3.73 25.08
N TYR A 112 -0.23 -3.49 25.93
CA TYR A 112 0.52 -2.24 25.93
C TYR A 112 1.40 -2.15 24.69
N SER A 113 2.06 -3.26 24.32
CA SER A 113 2.95 -3.32 23.17
C SER A 113 2.21 -3.03 21.85
N ARG A 114 1.06 -3.68 21.62
CA ARG A 114 0.24 -3.44 20.41
C ARG A 114 -0.25 -1.99 20.33
N LEU A 115 -0.66 -1.41 21.46
CA LEU A 115 -1.11 -0.03 21.51
C LEU A 115 0.03 0.95 21.20
N ILE A 116 1.23 0.73 21.75
CA ILE A 116 2.42 1.53 21.44
C ILE A 116 2.69 1.51 19.94
N ILE A 117 2.72 0.32 19.32
CA ILE A 117 2.99 0.17 17.88
C ILE A 117 1.93 0.86 17.02
N ALA A 118 0.65 0.73 17.36
CA ALA A 118 -0.42 1.39 16.64
C ALA A 118 -0.36 2.93 16.75
N LEU A 119 -0.12 3.46 17.96
CA LEU A 119 -0.02 4.90 18.20
C LEU A 119 1.17 5.51 17.47
N THR A 120 2.33 4.88 17.52
CA THR A 120 3.52 5.38 16.83
C THR A 120 3.36 5.33 15.31
N ALA A 121 2.67 4.31 14.78
CA ALA A 121 2.35 4.20 13.36
C ALA A 121 1.48 5.35 12.82
N ILE A 122 0.64 5.96 13.67
CA ILE A 122 -0.20 7.12 13.34
C ILE A 122 0.37 8.46 13.85
N GLY A 123 1.60 8.48 14.36
CA GLY A 123 2.24 9.71 14.83
C GLY A 123 1.77 10.22 16.19
N LYS A 124 1.08 9.39 16.99
CA LYS A 124 0.63 9.75 18.34
C LYS A 124 1.60 9.24 19.40
N ASP A 125 1.85 10.06 20.41
CA ASP A 125 2.82 9.76 21.47
C ASP A 125 2.23 8.80 22.53
N PRO A 126 2.77 7.57 22.67
CA PRO A 126 2.30 6.61 23.67
C PRO A 126 2.80 6.92 25.11
N THR A 127 3.68 7.91 25.28
CA THR A 127 4.15 8.33 26.62
C THR A 127 3.16 9.24 27.34
N ASN A 128 2.15 9.76 26.63
CA ASN A 128 1.04 10.49 27.21
C ASN A 128 -0.27 10.20 26.45
N VAL A 129 -1.00 9.20 26.93
CA VAL A 129 -2.32 8.84 26.41
C VAL A 129 -3.35 9.13 27.49
N GLY A 130 -4.04 10.27 27.37
CA GLY A 130 -5.04 10.68 28.36
C GLY A 130 -4.48 10.91 29.77
N GLY A 131 -3.19 11.23 29.91
CA GLY A 131 -2.49 11.39 31.19
C GLY A 131 -1.72 10.16 31.67
N TYR A 132 -1.69 9.07 30.89
CA TYR A 132 -1.00 7.82 31.24
C TYR A 132 0.16 7.53 30.29
N ASN A 133 1.32 7.14 30.84
CA ASN A 133 2.44 6.65 30.07
C ASN A 133 2.28 5.14 29.82
N ILE A 134 2.00 4.77 28.57
CA ILE A 134 1.81 3.36 28.17
C ILE A 134 3.15 2.65 28.02
N VAL A 135 4.20 3.35 27.61
CA VAL A 135 5.56 2.81 27.45
C VAL A 135 6.10 2.32 28.80
N ASP A 136 5.89 3.08 29.88
CA ASP A 136 6.35 2.71 31.23
C ASP A 136 5.77 1.39 31.73
N LYS A 137 4.63 0.94 31.17
CA LYS A 137 4.03 -0.35 31.52
C LYS A 137 4.88 -1.54 31.08
N LEU A 138 5.86 -1.34 30.20
CA LEU A 138 6.85 -2.35 29.80
C LEU A 138 8.08 -2.41 30.73
N SER A 139 8.10 -1.65 31.84
CA SER A 139 9.29 -1.55 32.73
C SER A 139 9.61 -2.81 33.54
N ASN A 140 8.63 -3.67 33.81
CA ASN A 140 8.83 -4.87 34.61
C ASN A 140 8.98 -6.10 33.71
N PHE A 141 10.16 -6.73 33.76
CA PHE A 141 10.51 -7.83 32.87
C PHE A 141 9.64 -9.07 33.08
N ASP A 142 9.44 -9.51 34.33
CA ASP A 142 8.65 -10.72 34.66
C ASP A 142 7.20 -10.59 34.20
N ASN A 143 6.65 -9.38 34.32
CA ASN A 143 5.34 -9.03 33.80
C ASN A 143 5.30 -9.09 32.27
N VAL A 144 6.30 -8.50 31.61
CA VAL A 144 6.40 -8.48 30.14
C VAL A 144 6.48 -9.89 29.57
N VAL A 145 7.30 -10.77 30.14
CA VAL A 145 7.49 -12.14 29.64
C VAL A 145 6.51 -13.16 30.20
N TRP A 146 5.49 -12.73 30.96
CA TRP A 146 4.50 -13.62 31.56
C TRP A 146 3.76 -14.48 30.52
N GLN A 147 3.52 -13.93 29.33
CA GLN A 147 2.91 -14.64 28.20
C GLN A 147 3.92 -15.50 27.40
N GLY A 148 5.09 -15.76 27.98
CA GLY A 148 6.19 -16.42 27.32
C GLY A 148 6.83 -15.56 26.23
N PRO A 149 7.36 -16.19 25.16
CA PRO A 149 8.17 -15.50 24.16
C PRO A 149 7.41 -14.37 23.44
N ASN A 150 6.09 -14.49 23.25
CA ASN A 150 5.26 -13.45 22.64
C ASN A 150 5.34 -12.11 23.38
N GLY A 151 5.40 -12.14 24.72
CA GLY A 151 5.55 -10.92 25.51
C GLY A 151 6.87 -10.22 25.21
N ALA A 152 7.96 -10.98 25.09
CA ALA A 152 9.27 -10.45 24.74
C ALA A 152 9.33 -9.91 23.31
N TYR A 153 8.72 -10.61 22.33
CA TYR A 153 8.70 -10.20 20.92
C TYR A 153 8.06 -8.82 20.77
N PHE A 154 6.83 -8.67 21.26
CA PHE A 154 6.10 -7.43 21.09
C PHE A 154 6.66 -6.28 21.93
N ALA A 155 7.20 -6.55 23.13
CA ALA A 155 7.85 -5.51 23.91
C ALA A 155 9.11 -4.97 23.22
N LEU A 156 9.93 -5.85 22.63
CA LEU A 156 11.12 -5.42 21.89
C LEU A 156 10.73 -4.57 20.67
N ILE A 157 9.76 -5.04 19.87
CA ILE A 157 9.21 -4.30 18.73
C ILE A 157 8.69 -2.93 19.18
N ALA A 158 7.85 -2.90 20.22
CA ALA A 158 7.22 -1.68 20.72
C ALA A 158 8.25 -0.65 21.18
N LEU A 159 9.28 -1.07 21.92
CA LEU A 159 10.35 -0.18 22.36
C LEU A 159 11.14 0.38 21.18
N ASP A 160 11.33 -0.38 20.11
CA ASP A 160 12.14 0.01 18.95
C ASP A 160 11.42 0.95 17.97
N THR A 161 10.08 0.96 17.96
CA THR A 161 9.27 1.81 17.08
C THR A 161 9.79 3.25 16.95
N TRP A 162 9.99 3.95 18.08
CA TRP A 162 10.57 5.30 18.20
C TRP A 162 11.82 5.35 19.09
N SER A 163 12.44 4.18 19.33
CA SER A 163 13.59 4.02 20.22
C SER A 163 13.33 4.51 21.64
N PHE A 164 12.22 4.07 22.25
CA PHE A 164 11.86 4.46 23.62
C PHE A 164 12.90 3.98 24.62
N GLU A 165 13.18 4.83 25.60
CA GLU A 165 13.96 4.49 26.79
C GLU A 165 13.01 4.26 27.96
N LEU A 166 13.28 3.22 28.74
CA LEU A 166 12.54 2.94 29.98
C LEU A 166 13.23 3.65 31.16
N PRO A 167 12.50 3.93 32.26
CA PRO A 167 13.09 4.48 33.47
C PRO A 167 14.27 3.65 33.97
N LYS A 168 15.26 4.28 34.61
CA LYS A 168 16.44 3.57 35.15
C LYS A 168 16.11 2.47 36.17
N THR A 169 14.93 2.54 36.79
CA THR A 169 14.42 1.53 37.72
C THR A 169 13.76 0.33 37.02
N ALA A 170 13.60 0.36 35.69
CA ALA A 170 13.03 -0.73 34.92
C ALA A 170 13.91 -1.97 35.01
N THR A 171 13.28 -3.13 35.22
CA THR A 171 13.96 -4.43 35.16
C THR A 171 14.05 -4.95 33.73
N THR A 172 13.18 -4.48 32.83
CA THR A 172 13.23 -4.74 31.38
C THR A 172 14.34 -3.94 30.72
N THR A 173 15.13 -4.59 29.87
CA THR A 173 16.06 -3.93 28.95
C THR A 173 15.98 -4.60 27.57
N ARG A 174 16.36 -3.90 26.50
CA ARG A 174 16.50 -4.50 25.16
C ARG A 174 17.37 -5.74 25.19
N GLU A 175 18.52 -5.67 25.87
CA GLU A 175 19.43 -6.80 25.99
C GLU A 175 18.78 -8.01 26.67
N LYS A 176 18.05 -7.81 27.78
CA LYS A 176 17.33 -8.91 28.44
C LYS A 176 16.23 -9.50 27.57
N LEU A 177 15.49 -8.67 26.83
CA LEU A 177 14.47 -9.14 25.88
C LEU A 177 15.12 -9.98 24.78
N ILE A 178 16.20 -9.49 24.17
CA ILE A 178 16.91 -10.21 23.11
C ILE A 178 17.47 -11.53 23.64
N GLN A 179 18.16 -11.54 24.79
CA GLN A 179 18.70 -12.78 25.36
C GLN A 179 17.59 -13.76 25.73
N HIS A 180 16.44 -13.30 26.22
CA HIS A 180 15.29 -14.16 26.47
C HIS A 180 14.77 -14.80 25.18
N ILE A 181 14.68 -14.04 24.08
CA ILE A 181 14.28 -14.56 22.78
C ILE A 181 15.30 -15.60 22.29
N LEU A 182 16.60 -15.28 22.30
CA LEU A 182 17.65 -16.18 21.82
C LEU A 182 17.71 -17.48 22.64
N ALA A 183 17.57 -17.39 23.97
CA ALA A 183 17.57 -18.56 24.86
C ALA A 183 16.38 -19.51 24.65
N LYS A 184 15.34 -19.07 23.94
CA LYS A 184 14.16 -19.88 23.60
C LYS A 184 14.24 -20.50 22.20
N GLN A 185 15.30 -20.26 21.44
CA GLN A 185 15.49 -20.92 20.14
C GLN A 185 15.63 -22.42 20.35
N LEU A 186 14.84 -23.19 19.62
CA LEU A 186 14.81 -24.65 19.70
C LEU A 186 16.02 -25.26 18.95
N PRO A 187 16.38 -26.54 19.22
CA PRO A 187 17.51 -27.19 18.55
C PRO A 187 17.39 -27.26 17.02
N ASP A 188 16.16 -27.28 16.49
CA ASP A 188 15.89 -27.27 15.05
C ASP A 188 16.01 -25.88 14.40
N GLY A 189 16.36 -24.86 15.19
CA GLY A 189 16.65 -23.50 14.74
C GLY A 189 15.45 -22.54 14.74
N GLY A 190 14.24 -23.02 15.03
CA GLY A 190 13.06 -22.16 15.11
C GLY A 190 12.64 -21.83 16.54
N TRP A 191 11.42 -21.33 16.68
CA TRP A 191 10.76 -21.05 17.96
C TRP A 191 9.37 -21.66 17.95
N ASP A 192 8.86 -21.91 19.14
CA ASP A 192 7.46 -22.23 19.38
C ASP A 192 6.97 -21.50 20.64
N LEU A 193 5.65 -21.52 20.88
CA LEU A 193 5.06 -20.93 22.06
C LEU A 193 5.38 -21.74 23.33
N SER A 194 5.32 -23.07 23.25
CA SER A 194 5.51 -23.94 24.43
C SER A 194 5.96 -25.38 24.14
N GLY A 195 6.05 -25.78 22.89
CA GLY A 195 6.46 -27.09 22.41
C GLY A 195 7.94 -27.18 22.05
N GLU A 196 8.31 -28.33 21.50
CA GLU A 196 9.71 -28.72 21.27
C GLU A 196 10.13 -28.66 19.80
N LYS A 197 9.21 -28.28 18.90
CA LYS A 197 9.45 -28.18 17.45
C LYS A 197 9.07 -26.80 16.97
N ALA A 198 9.83 -26.28 16.02
CA ALA A 198 9.59 -24.97 15.43
C ALA A 198 8.18 -24.86 14.82
N ASP A 199 7.50 -23.78 15.19
CA ASP A 199 6.27 -23.30 14.59
C ASP A 199 6.59 -22.13 13.64
N PRO A 200 6.01 -22.10 12.43
CA PRO A 200 6.31 -21.04 11.47
C PRO A 200 5.91 -19.65 11.96
N ASP A 201 4.81 -19.51 12.72
CA ASP A 201 4.33 -18.22 13.22
C ASP A 201 5.31 -17.69 14.25
N MET A 202 5.62 -18.51 15.25
CA MET A 202 6.51 -18.14 16.35
C MET A 202 7.94 -17.89 15.88
N THR A 203 8.42 -18.69 14.92
CA THR A 203 9.74 -18.50 14.29
C THR A 203 9.79 -17.19 13.50
N ALA A 204 8.75 -16.89 12.72
CA ALA A 204 8.68 -15.65 11.96
C ALA A 204 8.55 -14.42 12.88
N MET A 205 7.77 -14.49 13.96
CA MET A 205 7.64 -13.40 14.92
C MET A 205 8.95 -13.13 15.67
N ALA A 206 9.72 -14.16 16.01
CA ALA A 206 11.06 -14.00 16.58
C ALA A 206 11.99 -13.23 15.63
N ILE A 207 11.98 -13.58 14.33
CA ILE A 207 12.74 -12.85 13.30
C ILE A 207 12.31 -11.39 13.24
N GLN A 208 11.00 -11.10 13.23
CA GLN A 208 10.49 -9.73 13.18
C GLN A 208 11.00 -8.89 14.36
N ALA A 209 10.94 -9.44 15.58
CA ALA A 209 11.44 -8.79 16.79
C ALA A 209 12.95 -8.56 16.78
N LEU A 210 13.72 -9.52 16.22
CA LEU A 210 15.18 -9.45 16.15
C LEU A 210 15.70 -8.65 14.95
N SER A 211 14.85 -8.28 13.99
CA SER A 211 15.26 -7.75 12.69
C SER A 211 16.04 -6.43 12.73
N THR A 212 15.87 -5.63 13.78
CA THR A 212 16.64 -4.41 14.05
C THR A 212 18.09 -4.73 14.43
N TYR A 213 18.32 -5.89 15.07
CA TYR A 213 19.61 -6.32 15.60
C TYR A 213 20.28 -7.37 14.72
N LYS A 214 19.83 -7.53 13.46
CA LYS A 214 20.28 -8.59 12.54
C LYS A 214 21.78 -8.64 12.27
N ASP A 215 22.50 -7.55 12.54
CA ASP A 215 23.95 -7.45 12.35
C ASP A 215 24.76 -7.86 13.59
N ARG A 216 24.10 -8.00 14.76
CA ARG A 216 24.73 -8.55 15.98
C ARG A 216 25.04 -10.03 15.77
N THR A 217 26.25 -10.47 16.11
CA THR A 217 26.76 -11.80 15.70
C THR A 217 25.89 -12.96 16.14
N ASP A 218 25.44 -12.97 17.39
CA ASP A 218 24.56 -13.99 17.97
C ASP A 218 23.16 -13.96 17.33
N VAL A 219 22.57 -12.76 17.18
CA VAL A 219 21.26 -12.58 16.53
C VAL A 219 21.31 -13.02 15.07
N LYS A 220 22.35 -12.66 14.34
CA LYS A 220 22.58 -13.07 12.94
C LYS A 220 22.65 -14.59 12.82
N ALA A 221 23.40 -15.24 13.72
CA ALA A 221 23.51 -16.69 13.75
C ALA A 221 22.16 -17.35 14.01
N SER A 222 21.38 -16.83 14.95
CA SER A 222 20.04 -17.32 15.25
C SER A 222 19.05 -17.10 14.11
N ILE A 223 19.03 -15.92 13.47
CA ILE A 223 18.18 -15.63 12.30
C ILE A 223 18.52 -16.56 11.13
N ASN A 224 19.81 -16.85 10.89
CA ASN A 224 20.20 -17.77 9.81
C ASN A 224 19.67 -19.19 10.02
N LYS A 225 19.72 -19.69 11.26
CA LYS A 225 19.09 -20.97 11.62
C LYS A 225 17.57 -20.91 11.38
N ALA A 226 16.92 -19.84 11.85
CA ALA A 226 15.49 -19.61 11.69
C ALA A 226 15.04 -19.63 10.21
N LEU A 227 15.77 -18.94 9.34
CA LEU A 227 15.49 -18.92 7.90
C LEU A 227 15.63 -20.31 7.28
N LYS A 228 16.60 -21.12 7.73
CA LYS A 228 16.73 -22.50 7.26
C LYS A 228 15.59 -23.38 7.77
N THR A 229 15.16 -23.18 9.01
CA THR A 229 13.99 -23.87 9.58
C THR A 229 12.73 -23.53 8.79
N LEU A 230 12.48 -22.25 8.50
CA LEU A 230 11.34 -21.82 7.69
C LEU A 230 11.40 -22.40 6.27
N GLU A 231 12.56 -22.40 5.62
CA GLU A 231 12.74 -23.07 4.32
C GLU A 231 12.32 -24.55 4.37
N ASN A 232 12.70 -25.27 5.43
CA ASN A 232 12.36 -26.69 5.61
C ASN A 232 10.88 -26.92 5.98
N LEU A 233 10.24 -25.98 6.69
CA LEU A 233 8.83 -26.05 7.07
C LEU A 233 7.87 -25.71 5.92
N GLN A 234 8.37 -25.03 4.88
CA GLN A 234 7.58 -24.61 3.73
C GLN A 234 7.09 -25.81 2.90
N GLY A 235 5.80 -25.86 2.64
CA GLY A 235 5.19 -26.84 1.73
C GLY A 235 5.56 -26.60 0.27
N ALA A 236 5.30 -27.60 -0.59
CA ALA A 236 5.70 -27.59 -1.99
C ALA A 236 5.19 -26.38 -2.80
N ASN A 237 4.03 -25.82 -2.39
CA ASN A 237 3.36 -24.66 -2.99
C ASN A 237 3.60 -23.35 -2.23
N GLY A 238 4.56 -23.29 -1.29
CA GLY A 238 4.78 -22.11 -0.46
C GLY A 238 3.86 -21.99 0.75
N SER A 239 3.07 -23.02 1.05
CA SER A 239 2.20 -23.03 2.23
C SER A 239 2.97 -23.26 3.53
N TYR A 240 2.40 -22.79 4.64
CA TYR A 240 2.85 -23.14 5.97
C TYR A 240 1.71 -23.76 6.77
N ARG A 241 2.09 -24.58 7.76
CA ARG A 241 1.17 -25.28 8.65
C ARG A 241 1.56 -24.96 10.09
N SER A 242 0.59 -24.45 10.85
CA SER A 242 0.70 -24.17 12.28
C SER A 242 -0.41 -24.96 12.99
N TRP A 243 -0.07 -25.60 14.11
CA TRP A 243 -0.98 -26.49 14.88
C TRP A 243 -1.74 -27.52 14.03
N GLY A 244 -1.08 -28.08 13.02
CA GLY A 244 -1.68 -29.09 12.14
C GLY A 244 -2.59 -28.53 11.05
N THR A 245 -2.74 -27.21 10.91
CA THR A 245 -3.62 -26.57 9.92
C THR A 245 -2.83 -25.69 8.95
N THR A 246 -2.98 -25.94 7.65
CA THR A 246 -2.44 -25.04 6.62
C THR A 246 -3.32 -23.81 6.56
N ASN A 247 -2.75 -22.65 6.88
CA ASN A 247 -3.49 -21.41 7.04
C ASN A 247 -2.76 -20.20 6.44
N LEU A 248 -3.48 -19.10 6.30
CA LEU A 248 -2.95 -17.86 5.75
C LEU A 248 -1.99 -17.16 6.70
N GLU A 249 -2.33 -17.10 7.99
CA GLU A 249 -1.60 -16.37 9.03
C GLU A 249 -0.12 -16.80 9.06
N SER A 250 0.16 -18.09 8.95
CA SER A 250 1.53 -18.61 8.88
C SER A 250 2.29 -18.14 7.65
N VAL A 251 1.64 -18.09 6.49
CA VAL A 251 2.26 -17.54 5.28
C VAL A 251 2.51 -16.04 5.47
N ALA A 252 1.54 -15.32 6.03
CA ALA A 252 1.60 -13.88 6.29
C ALA A 252 2.75 -13.50 7.24
N GLN A 253 2.90 -14.23 8.34
CA GLN A 253 3.99 -14.03 9.30
C GLN A 253 5.36 -14.23 8.66
N VAL A 254 5.54 -15.30 7.86
CA VAL A 254 6.82 -15.56 7.19
C VAL A 254 7.16 -14.47 6.18
N ILE A 255 6.20 -14.00 5.38
CA ILE A 255 6.42 -12.87 4.47
C ILE A 255 6.80 -11.60 5.27
N THR A 256 6.12 -11.33 6.37
CA THR A 256 6.42 -10.17 7.24
C THR A 256 7.81 -10.28 7.87
N ALA A 257 8.25 -11.48 8.26
CA ALA A 257 9.59 -11.74 8.75
C ALA A 257 10.65 -11.46 7.67
N LEU A 258 10.47 -11.99 6.45
CA LEU A 258 11.41 -11.80 5.35
C LEU A 258 11.53 -10.32 4.95
N THR A 259 10.40 -9.63 4.85
CA THR A 259 10.39 -8.18 4.57
C THR A 259 11.06 -7.37 5.68
N SER A 260 10.94 -7.77 6.95
CA SER A 260 11.65 -7.12 8.07
C SER A 260 13.18 -7.26 7.97
N LEU A 261 13.68 -8.26 7.24
CA LEU A 261 15.11 -8.44 6.96
C LEU A 261 15.57 -7.72 5.68
N ASN A 262 14.65 -7.05 4.98
CA ASN A 262 14.81 -6.51 3.63
C ASN A 262 15.00 -7.58 2.54
N ILE A 263 14.38 -8.75 2.71
CA ILE A 263 14.38 -9.82 1.71
C ILE A 263 13.13 -9.66 0.83
N ASP A 264 13.33 -9.43 -0.46
CA ASP A 264 12.27 -9.46 -1.45
C ASP A 264 11.94 -10.92 -1.82
N ILE A 265 10.80 -11.40 -1.34
CA ILE A 265 10.39 -12.80 -1.48
C ILE A 265 10.27 -13.26 -2.94
N ASN A 266 9.96 -12.35 -3.87
CA ASN A 266 9.88 -12.70 -5.30
C ASN A 266 11.26 -12.93 -5.94
N LYS A 267 12.32 -12.45 -5.29
CA LYS A 267 13.71 -12.58 -5.75
C LYS A 267 14.49 -13.66 -4.97
N ASP A 268 13.98 -14.08 -3.81
CA ASP A 268 14.61 -15.12 -2.99
C ASP A 268 14.14 -16.51 -3.42
N GLN A 269 15.05 -17.31 -3.98
CA GLN A 269 14.74 -18.65 -4.49
C GLN A 269 14.18 -19.60 -3.42
N ARG A 270 14.46 -19.35 -2.14
CA ARG A 270 13.93 -20.17 -1.04
C ARG A 270 12.45 -19.90 -0.80
N PHE A 271 11.94 -18.71 -1.14
CA PHE A 271 10.63 -18.20 -0.72
C PHE A 271 9.79 -17.60 -1.85
N ASN A 272 10.17 -17.78 -3.12
CA ASN A 272 9.49 -17.21 -4.27
C ASN A 272 8.06 -17.75 -4.54
N LYS A 273 7.63 -18.79 -3.81
CA LYS A 273 6.27 -19.36 -3.88
C LYS A 273 5.31 -18.77 -2.84
N LEU A 274 5.79 -17.97 -1.90
CA LEU A 274 4.97 -17.51 -0.78
C LEU A 274 3.78 -16.66 -1.23
N PHE A 275 3.94 -15.79 -2.23
CA PHE A 275 2.80 -15.01 -2.74
C PHE A 275 1.79 -15.86 -3.49
N GLU A 276 2.24 -16.88 -4.23
CA GLU A 276 1.32 -17.82 -4.87
C GLU A 276 0.44 -18.48 -3.80
N SER A 277 1.05 -19.01 -2.72
CA SER A 277 0.29 -19.55 -1.58
C SER A 277 -0.60 -18.51 -0.92
N PHE A 278 -0.08 -17.32 -0.62
CA PHE A 278 -0.77 -16.26 0.11
C PHE A 278 -2.07 -15.85 -0.59
N PHE A 279 -2.02 -15.61 -1.91
CA PHE A 279 -3.20 -15.16 -2.65
C PHE A 279 -4.23 -16.27 -2.90
N THR A 280 -3.92 -17.56 -2.66
CA THR A 280 -4.95 -18.62 -2.69
C THR A 280 -6.01 -18.47 -1.59
N PHE A 281 -5.68 -17.75 -0.51
CA PHE A 281 -6.60 -17.45 0.59
C PHE A 281 -7.46 -16.21 0.33
N TYR A 282 -7.18 -15.42 -0.72
CA TYR A 282 -7.95 -14.22 -1.03
C TYR A 282 -9.38 -14.58 -1.45
N ASN A 283 -10.36 -13.89 -0.86
CA ASN A 283 -11.76 -14.02 -1.22
C ASN A 283 -12.22 -12.79 -2.00
N ALA A 284 -12.25 -12.90 -3.33
CA ALA A 284 -12.66 -11.80 -4.20
C ALA A 284 -14.11 -11.32 -4.00
N LYS A 285 -14.98 -12.11 -3.35
CA LYS A 285 -16.39 -11.75 -3.13
C LYS A 285 -16.56 -10.64 -2.10
N ASP A 286 -15.76 -10.66 -1.04
CA ASP A 286 -15.85 -9.71 0.07
C ASP A 286 -14.57 -8.88 0.24
N GLY A 287 -13.48 -9.21 -0.47
CA GLY A 287 -12.25 -8.43 -0.46
C GLY A 287 -11.30 -8.74 0.70
N GLY A 288 -11.65 -9.75 1.52
CA GLY A 288 -10.81 -10.21 2.62
C GLY A 288 -10.06 -11.49 2.29
N PHE A 289 -9.46 -12.10 3.30
CA PHE A 289 -8.78 -13.37 3.19
C PHE A 289 -9.34 -14.40 4.16
N LYS A 290 -9.29 -15.66 3.74
CA LYS A 290 -9.70 -16.83 4.52
C LYS A 290 -8.57 -17.31 5.44
N HIS A 291 -8.92 -17.85 6.59
CA HIS A 291 -8.00 -18.57 7.47
C HIS A 291 -7.56 -19.89 6.80
N VAL A 292 -8.54 -20.69 6.34
CA VAL A 292 -8.31 -21.95 5.62
C VAL A 292 -9.02 -21.97 4.27
N LEU A 293 -8.50 -22.76 3.33
CA LEU A 293 -9.03 -22.80 1.96
C LEU A 293 -10.49 -23.24 1.86
N SER A 294 -10.97 -24.04 2.82
CA SER A 294 -12.34 -24.56 2.88
C SER A 294 -13.39 -23.52 3.31
N GLU A 295 -12.98 -22.36 3.83
CA GLU A 295 -13.93 -21.30 4.18
C GLU A 295 -14.56 -20.69 2.90
N SER A 296 -15.81 -20.26 3.03
CA SER A 296 -16.57 -19.63 1.95
C SER A 296 -16.61 -18.10 2.04
N VAL A 297 -16.16 -17.54 3.17
CA VAL A 297 -16.14 -16.11 3.49
C VAL A 297 -14.79 -15.74 4.11
N ALA A 298 -14.42 -14.46 4.06
CA ALA A 298 -13.20 -13.98 4.69
C ALA A 298 -13.25 -14.09 6.22
N ASN A 299 -12.10 -14.43 6.79
CA ASN A 299 -11.85 -14.48 8.23
C ASN A 299 -11.22 -13.14 8.68
N GLY A 300 -11.67 -12.61 9.82
CA GLY A 300 -11.20 -11.32 10.33
C GLY A 300 -9.71 -11.28 10.63
N MET A 301 -9.20 -12.25 11.39
CA MET A 301 -7.78 -12.33 11.78
C MET A 301 -6.90 -12.63 10.57
N ALA A 302 -7.32 -13.55 9.70
CA ALA A 302 -6.59 -13.84 8.47
C ALA A 302 -6.48 -12.58 7.60
N THR A 303 -7.58 -11.85 7.43
CA THR A 303 -7.59 -10.59 6.66
C THR A 303 -6.71 -9.52 7.31
N GLU A 304 -6.74 -9.39 8.64
CA GLU A 304 -5.89 -8.50 9.41
C GLU A 304 -4.40 -8.77 9.15
N GLN A 305 -3.99 -10.04 9.28
CA GLN A 305 -2.60 -10.46 9.09
C GLN A 305 -2.14 -10.33 7.64
N ALA A 306 -3.02 -10.65 6.69
CA ALA A 306 -2.76 -10.39 5.28
C ALA A 306 -2.56 -8.90 4.99
N SER A 307 -3.35 -8.03 5.62
CA SER A 307 -3.32 -6.60 5.35
C SER A 307 -2.01 -5.96 5.79
N TYR A 308 -1.54 -6.21 7.03
CA TYR A 308 -0.25 -5.65 7.43
C TYR A 308 0.92 -6.32 6.70
N THR A 309 0.77 -7.56 6.22
CA THR A 309 1.78 -8.24 5.40
C THR A 309 1.92 -7.55 4.04
N LEU A 310 0.78 -7.24 3.41
CA LEU A 310 0.75 -6.45 2.17
C LEU A 310 1.34 -5.06 2.39
N ALA A 311 1.03 -4.41 3.53
CA ALA A 311 1.65 -3.15 3.91
C ALA A 311 3.18 -3.29 4.07
N ALA A 312 3.67 -4.32 4.76
CA ALA A 312 5.09 -4.57 4.94
C ALA A 312 5.83 -4.73 3.60
N TYR A 313 5.24 -5.50 2.68
CA TYR A 313 5.81 -5.69 1.35
C TYR A 313 5.76 -4.41 0.51
N TYR A 314 4.63 -3.68 0.51
CA TYR A 314 4.52 -2.37 -0.13
C TYR A 314 5.64 -1.42 0.32
N ARG A 315 5.90 -1.36 1.63
CA ARG A 315 6.96 -0.51 2.19
C ARG A 315 8.36 -0.93 1.77
N LEU A 316 8.66 -2.23 1.80
CA LEU A 316 9.94 -2.77 1.30
C LEU A 316 10.17 -2.32 -0.15
N LEU A 317 9.18 -2.55 -0.99
CA LEU A 317 9.24 -2.22 -2.41
C LEU A 317 9.42 -0.71 -2.63
N ALA A 318 8.70 0.12 -1.86
CA ALA A 318 8.79 1.57 -1.93
C ALA A 318 10.06 2.16 -1.29
N GLY A 319 10.97 1.32 -0.75
CA GLY A 319 12.18 1.77 -0.06
C GLY A 319 11.89 2.57 1.22
N LYS A 320 10.75 2.32 1.86
CA LYS A 320 10.32 2.98 3.10
C LYS A 320 10.85 2.21 4.33
N THR A 321 10.75 2.83 5.51
CA THR A 321 11.02 2.15 6.78
C THR A 321 10.18 0.88 6.91
N LYS A 322 10.67 -0.14 7.63
CA LYS A 322 9.99 -1.44 7.79
C LYS A 322 8.61 -1.27 8.45
N LEU A 323 7.77 -2.32 8.42
CA LEU A 323 6.42 -2.28 8.99
C LEU A 323 6.40 -1.67 10.40
N TYR A 324 7.22 -2.20 11.32
CA TYR A 324 7.28 -1.77 12.72
C TYR A 324 8.31 -0.67 13.02
N ASP A 325 9.17 -0.31 12.06
CA ASP A 325 10.02 0.87 12.19
C ASP A 325 9.22 2.12 11.85
N THR A 326 8.59 2.72 12.85
CA THR A 326 7.70 3.88 12.69
C THR A 326 8.40 5.21 12.94
N SER A 327 9.73 5.22 12.92
CA SER A 327 10.56 6.42 13.12
C SER A 327 10.21 7.56 12.16
N ASP A 328 9.77 7.22 10.94
CA ASP A 328 9.28 8.15 9.91
C ASP A 328 7.99 8.91 10.30
N LYS A 329 7.32 8.50 11.38
CA LYS A 329 6.09 9.13 11.89
C LYS A 329 6.29 9.91 13.19
N LYS A 330 7.50 9.91 13.77
CA LYS A 330 7.79 10.63 15.01
C LYS A 330 7.69 12.15 14.79
N PRO A 331 6.86 12.89 15.56
CA PRO A 331 6.77 14.34 15.45
C PRO A 331 8.10 15.02 15.83
N ASN A 332 8.64 15.86 14.95
CA ASN A 332 9.92 16.55 15.14
C ASN A 332 9.74 17.99 15.62
N ASN A 333 10.22 18.35 16.80
CA ASN A 333 10.65 19.74 17.01
C ASN A 333 12.05 19.92 16.35
N ARG A 334 12.04 20.60 15.17
CA ARG A 334 13.10 21.29 14.38
C ARG A 334 13.76 20.65 13.12
N PRO A 335 14.19 21.51 12.14
CA PRO A 335 14.73 21.14 10.83
C PRO A 335 16.26 21.05 10.77
N THR A 336 16.78 20.16 9.91
CA THR A 336 18.05 20.29 9.16
C THR A 336 17.98 19.41 7.89
N THR A 337 17.93 20.02 6.71
CA THR A 337 18.12 19.41 5.37
C THR A 337 19.60 19.64 4.93
N PRO A 338 20.20 19.07 3.84
CA PRO A 338 19.89 17.89 2.98
C PRO A 338 21.07 16.88 2.72
N ALA A 339 20.70 15.62 2.43
CA ALA A 339 21.17 14.62 1.40
C ALA A 339 22.67 14.48 0.97
N GLN A 340 23.30 13.29 0.91
CA GLN A 340 23.47 12.32 -0.25
C GLN A 340 24.83 11.54 -0.10
N PRO A 341 25.29 10.58 -0.97
CA PRO A 341 24.67 9.61 -1.91
C PRO A 341 25.31 8.18 -1.93
N ASN A 342 24.79 7.35 -2.87
CA ASN A 342 25.27 6.08 -3.48
C ASN A 342 24.71 4.76 -2.92
N GLN A 343 24.23 3.80 -3.71
CA GLN A 343 23.81 3.70 -5.13
C GLN A 343 23.27 2.26 -5.31
N SER A 344 22.14 2.07 -6.03
CA SER A 344 21.74 0.84 -6.77
C SER A 344 21.47 -0.46 -5.94
N THR A 345 20.38 -1.23 -6.05
CA THR A 345 19.47 -1.56 -7.17
C THR A 345 18.24 -2.40 -6.72
N VAL A 346 17.12 -2.25 -7.47
CA VAL A 346 15.94 -3.13 -7.72
C VAL A 346 14.63 -3.03 -6.89
N LEU A 347 13.82 -2.01 -7.21
CA LEU A 347 12.36 -1.89 -7.55
C LEU A 347 11.24 -2.77 -6.91
N PRO A 348 10.04 -2.16 -6.64
CA PRO A 348 8.72 -2.80 -6.51
C PRO A 348 8.31 -3.69 -7.66
N ALA A 349 7.44 -4.67 -7.39
CA ALA A 349 6.61 -5.33 -8.40
C ALA A 349 5.99 -4.29 -9.34
N LYS A 350 6.31 -4.46 -10.62
CA LYS A 350 6.04 -3.53 -11.71
C LYS A 350 4.53 -3.34 -11.90
N VAL A 351 3.98 -2.22 -11.44
CA VAL A 351 2.69 -1.71 -11.95
C VAL A 351 2.89 -1.47 -13.43
N SER A 352 2.14 -2.12 -14.31
CA SER A 352 2.41 -2.13 -15.74
C SER A 352 1.14 -2.34 -16.54
N PHE A 353 0.87 -1.46 -17.52
CA PHE A 353 -0.33 -1.51 -18.37
C PHE A 353 -0.01 -2.05 -19.76
N LYS A 354 -0.98 -2.71 -20.40
CA LYS A 354 -0.78 -3.35 -21.72
C LYS A 354 -0.31 -2.37 -22.79
N ASP A 355 -0.82 -1.15 -22.74
CA ASP A 355 -0.64 -0.08 -23.73
C ASP A 355 0.59 0.82 -23.46
N ILE A 356 1.37 0.57 -22.42
CA ILE A 356 2.57 1.37 -22.10
C ILE A 356 3.89 0.62 -22.30
N GLN A 357 3.87 -0.64 -22.77
CA GLN A 357 5.08 -1.48 -22.75
C GLN A 357 6.26 -0.87 -23.51
N SER A 358 5.98 -0.24 -24.65
CA SER A 358 6.94 0.46 -25.51
C SER A 358 6.75 1.98 -25.49
N HIS A 359 5.96 2.51 -24.56
CA HIS A 359 5.63 3.92 -24.50
C HIS A 359 6.75 4.71 -23.81
N TRP A 360 7.16 5.85 -24.35
CA TRP A 360 8.30 6.65 -23.85
C TRP A 360 8.14 7.07 -22.38
N ALA A 361 6.89 7.29 -21.95
CA ALA A 361 6.55 7.72 -20.59
C ALA A 361 6.35 6.56 -19.61
N LYS A 362 6.66 5.32 -19.99
CA LYS A 362 6.37 4.13 -19.17
C LYS A 362 6.81 4.31 -17.72
N SER A 363 8.07 4.64 -17.48
CA SER A 363 8.61 4.81 -16.12
C SER A 363 7.88 5.90 -15.33
N ASP A 364 7.57 7.02 -15.99
CA ASP A 364 6.88 8.14 -15.36
C ASP A 364 5.43 7.78 -15.03
N ILE A 365 4.77 7.02 -15.91
CA ILE A 365 3.43 6.49 -15.70
C ILE A 365 3.41 5.53 -14.52
N GLU A 366 4.30 4.53 -14.50
CA GLU A 366 4.40 3.56 -13.42
C GLU A 366 4.65 4.28 -12.07
N ALA A 367 5.56 5.27 -12.05
CA ALA A 367 5.82 6.09 -10.86
C ALA A 367 4.60 6.92 -10.42
N ALA A 368 3.89 7.54 -11.37
CA ALA A 368 2.68 8.31 -11.08
C ALA A 368 1.58 7.43 -10.49
N VAL A 369 1.46 6.18 -10.93
CA VAL A 369 0.48 5.23 -10.37
C VAL A 369 0.90 4.73 -9.00
N VAL A 370 2.17 4.39 -8.79
CA VAL A 370 2.70 4.00 -7.48
C VAL A 370 2.51 5.12 -6.44
N LYS A 371 2.61 6.38 -6.87
CA LYS A 371 2.35 7.57 -6.02
C LYS A 371 0.87 7.92 -5.87
N GLY A 372 -0.05 7.17 -6.49
CA GLY A 372 -1.49 7.43 -6.44
C GLY A 372 -1.96 8.69 -7.19
N LEU A 373 -1.09 9.30 -8.02
CA LEU A 373 -1.39 10.52 -8.76
C LEU A 373 -2.34 10.25 -9.93
N LEU A 374 -2.11 9.13 -10.61
CA LEU A 374 -2.91 8.69 -11.76
C LEU A 374 -3.26 7.23 -11.58
N LYS A 375 -4.38 6.82 -12.17
CA LYS A 375 -4.83 5.42 -12.18
C LYS A 375 -5.05 4.93 -13.60
N GLY A 376 -4.87 3.64 -13.81
CA GLY A 376 -5.27 2.96 -15.04
C GLY A 376 -6.79 2.76 -15.14
N PHE A 377 -7.20 2.08 -16.20
CA PHE A 377 -8.57 1.68 -16.47
C PHE A 377 -8.76 0.19 -16.15
N GLU A 378 -10.01 -0.22 -15.96
CA GLU A 378 -10.40 -1.60 -15.61
C GLU A 378 -9.97 -2.65 -16.65
N ASP A 379 -9.74 -2.23 -17.90
CA ASP A 379 -9.26 -3.05 -19.02
C ASP A 379 -7.73 -3.31 -18.99
N ASN A 380 -7.05 -2.88 -17.92
CA ASN A 380 -5.58 -2.93 -17.76
C ASN A 380 -4.83 -2.06 -18.79
N THR A 381 -5.43 -0.93 -19.18
CA THR A 381 -4.79 0.12 -19.97
C THR A 381 -4.57 1.38 -19.16
N PHE A 382 -3.61 2.21 -19.55
CA PHE A 382 -3.41 3.55 -18.98
C PHE A 382 -3.98 4.66 -19.86
N LYS A 383 -4.13 4.40 -21.16
CA LYS A 383 -4.48 5.34 -22.24
C LYS A 383 -3.53 6.56 -22.24
N PRO A 384 -2.22 6.34 -22.44
CA PRO A 384 -1.20 7.37 -22.26
C PRO A 384 -1.38 8.60 -23.16
N ASP A 385 -1.96 8.39 -24.35
CA ASP A 385 -2.17 9.43 -25.36
C ASP A 385 -3.53 10.15 -25.22
N ASN A 386 -4.40 9.71 -24.31
CA ASN A 386 -5.63 10.43 -24.04
C ASN A 386 -5.33 11.76 -23.34
N ASN A 387 -6.06 12.81 -23.72
CA ASN A 387 -5.96 14.10 -23.09
C ASN A 387 -6.46 14.07 -21.64
N LEU A 388 -5.77 14.81 -20.78
CA LEU A 388 -6.19 15.07 -19.41
C LEU A 388 -7.16 16.25 -19.39
N THR A 389 -8.28 16.12 -18.69
CA THR A 389 -9.20 17.25 -18.52
C THR A 389 -8.68 18.23 -17.46
N ARG A 390 -9.12 19.48 -17.55
CA ARG A 390 -8.74 20.54 -16.60
C ARG A 390 -9.12 20.19 -15.17
N VAL A 391 -10.30 19.59 -14.94
CA VAL A 391 -10.68 19.14 -13.60
C VAL A 391 -9.78 18.02 -13.08
N GLN A 392 -9.40 17.07 -13.93
CA GLN A 392 -8.49 16.00 -13.53
C GLN A 392 -7.12 16.55 -13.15
N ALA A 393 -6.58 17.49 -13.91
CA ALA A 393 -5.31 18.14 -13.59
C ALA A 393 -5.38 18.82 -12.21
N VAL A 394 -6.41 19.63 -11.97
CA VAL A 394 -6.59 20.32 -10.68
C VAL A 394 -6.75 19.34 -9.52
N SER A 395 -7.57 18.30 -9.66
CA SER A 395 -7.75 17.28 -8.61
C SER A 395 -6.44 16.60 -8.24
N ILE A 396 -5.60 16.24 -9.22
CA ILE A 396 -4.29 15.61 -8.97
C ILE A 396 -3.42 16.56 -8.14
N LEU A 397 -3.30 17.81 -8.57
CA LEU A 397 -2.44 18.81 -7.93
C LEU A 397 -2.91 19.11 -6.48
N VAL A 398 -4.20 19.35 -6.30
CA VAL A 398 -4.81 19.65 -4.99
C VAL A 398 -4.60 18.53 -3.99
N ARG A 399 -4.86 17.27 -4.41
CA ARG A 399 -4.66 16.10 -3.57
C ARG A 399 -3.20 15.90 -3.20
N SER A 400 -2.30 16.08 -4.16
CA SER A 400 -0.86 15.91 -3.95
C SER A 400 -0.28 16.95 -2.98
N LEU A 401 -0.91 18.12 -2.90
CA LEU A 401 -0.50 19.20 -2.00
C LEU A 401 -1.33 19.28 -0.72
N HIS A 402 -2.32 18.38 -0.55
CA HIS A 402 -3.26 18.35 0.57
C HIS A 402 -3.98 19.68 0.79
N LEU A 403 -4.36 20.39 -0.28
CA LEU A 403 -5.05 21.67 -0.18
C LEU A 403 -6.52 21.47 0.18
N THR A 404 -7.07 22.38 0.97
CA THR A 404 -8.46 22.34 1.43
C THR A 404 -9.11 23.72 1.28
N SER A 405 -10.44 23.73 1.12
CA SER A 405 -11.25 24.95 1.03
C SER A 405 -12.66 24.68 1.53
N SER A 406 -13.32 25.73 2.01
CA SER A 406 -14.74 25.72 2.38
C SER A 406 -15.69 25.72 1.18
N GLY A 407 -15.20 25.84 -0.06
CA GLY A 407 -15.95 25.50 -1.29
C GLY A 407 -16.50 26.68 -2.11
N ASN A 408 -16.11 27.92 -1.84
CA ASN A 408 -16.61 29.08 -2.58
C ASN A 408 -15.78 29.34 -3.84
N THR A 409 -16.42 29.47 -5.01
CA THR A 409 -15.76 29.88 -6.26
C THR A 409 -16.69 30.73 -7.10
N PRO A 410 -16.17 31.57 -8.02
CA PRO A 410 -17.00 32.32 -8.97
C PRO A 410 -17.46 31.47 -10.18
N PHE A 411 -17.15 30.17 -10.24
CA PHE A 411 -17.35 29.35 -11.43
C PHE A 411 -18.78 28.82 -11.54
N THR A 412 -19.49 29.19 -12.61
CA THR A 412 -20.90 28.82 -12.79
C THR A 412 -21.11 27.43 -13.42
N ASP A 413 -20.07 26.85 -14.02
CA ASP A 413 -20.12 25.63 -14.84
C ASP A 413 -19.63 24.36 -14.12
N ILE A 414 -19.48 24.43 -12.79
CA ILE A 414 -19.08 23.29 -11.95
C ILE A 414 -20.26 22.73 -11.13
N ASN A 415 -21.46 23.31 -11.24
CA ASN A 415 -22.62 22.97 -10.41
C ASN A 415 -23.05 21.51 -10.53
N SER A 416 -22.84 20.86 -11.67
CA SER A 416 -23.16 19.45 -11.91
C SER A 416 -22.13 18.47 -11.31
N TYR A 417 -20.98 18.95 -10.84
CA TYR A 417 -19.95 18.11 -10.22
C TYR A 417 -20.25 17.86 -8.74
N LYS A 418 -19.74 16.73 -8.24
CA LYS A 418 -19.85 16.36 -6.82
C LYS A 418 -19.20 17.42 -5.93
N GLU A 419 -19.72 17.58 -4.70
CA GLU A 419 -19.19 18.53 -3.71
C GLU A 419 -17.68 18.38 -3.46
N GLU A 420 -17.15 17.17 -3.48
CA GLU A 420 -15.72 16.91 -3.33
C GLU A 420 -14.90 17.57 -4.46
N THR A 421 -15.30 17.34 -5.71
CA THR A 421 -14.63 17.97 -6.87
C THR A 421 -14.77 19.49 -6.85
N LYS A 422 -15.94 20.00 -6.43
CA LYS A 422 -16.14 21.45 -6.28
C LYS A 422 -15.21 22.02 -5.20
N ARG A 423 -15.02 21.34 -4.07
CA ARG A 423 -14.06 21.73 -3.03
C ARG A 423 -12.61 21.68 -3.51
N GLU A 424 -12.25 20.71 -4.36
CA GLU A 424 -10.90 20.68 -4.94
C GLU A 424 -10.65 21.87 -5.86
N ILE A 425 -11.63 22.21 -6.72
CA ILE A 425 -11.56 23.40 -7.57
C ILE A 425 -11.47 24.67 -6.70
N ALA A 426 -12.24 24.74 -5.62
CA ALA A 426 -12.18 25.84 -4.67
C ALA A 426 -10.83 25.94 -3.95
N ALA A 427 -10.24 24.82 -3.53
CA ALA A 427 -8.93 24.81 -2.90
C ALA A 427 -7.83 25.34 -3.84
N ALA A 428 -7.88 24.95 -5.11
CA ALA A 428 -6.95 25.49 -6.11
C ALA A 428 -7.20 26.97 -6.41
N TYR A 429 -8.46 27.42 -6.39
CA TYR A 429 -8.82 28.82 -6.56
C TYR A 429 -8.30 29.68 -5.39
N ASP A 430 -8.61 29.29 -4.15
CA ASP A 430 -8.20 29.99 -2.93
C ASP A 430 -6.66 30.03 -2.78
N ALA A 431 -5.98 28.97 -3.24
CA ALA A 431 -4.53 28.90 -3.28
C ALA A 431 -3.88 29.74 -4.39
N ASN A 432 -4.67 30.45 -5.22
CA ASN A 432 -4.23 31.19 -6.40
C ASN A 432 -3.48 30.31 -7.43
N ILE A 433 -3.83 29.03 -7.52
CA ILE A 433 -3.20 28.08 -8.44
C ILE A 433 -3.82 28.17 -9.85
N LEU A 434 -5.11 28.50 -9.93
CA LEU A 434 -5.84 28.52 -11.20
C LEU A 434 -5.60 29.79 -12.00
N MET A 435 -5.37 29.65 -13.30
CA MET A 435 -5.47 30.78 -14.23
C MET A 435 -6.96 31.06 -14.52
N VAL A 436 -7.51 32.10 -13.92
CA VAL A 436 -8.92 32.49 -14.03
C VAL A 436 -9.09 33.55 -15.13
N LYS A 437 -9.75 33.18 -16.22
CA LYS A 437 -9.99 34.06 -17.39
C LYS A 437 -11.43 34.57 -17.49
N SER A 438 -12.36 33.93 -16.79
CA SER A 438 -13.80 34.25 -16.78
C SER A 438 -14.47 33.63 -15.56
N ASN A 439 -15.79 33.79 -15.43
CA ASN A 439 -16.62 33.10 -14.43
C ASN A 439 -16.91 31.62 -14.78
N LYS A 440 -16.15 31.02 -15.70
CA LYS A 440 -16.23 29.59 -16.06
C LYS A 440 -14.90 28.90 -15.81
N PHE A 441 -14.94 27.72 -15.20
CA PHE A 441 -13.77 26.89 -14.95
C PHE A 441 -13.41 25.99 -16.14
N LEU A 442 -14.40 25.54 -16.93
CA LEU A 442 -14.27 24.60 -18.04
C LEU A 442 -13.74 23.21 -17.62
N PRO A 443 -14.42 22.50 -16.70
CA PRO A 443 -13.89 21.30 -16.06
C PRO A 443 -13.65 20.12 -17.03
N SER A 444 -14.49 19.95 -18.04
CA SER A 444 -14.41 18.85 -19.00
C SER A 444 -13.48 19.12 -20.18
N SER A 445 -13.04 20.37 -20.36
CA SER A 445 -12.13 20.73 -21.45
C SER A 445 -10.73 20.14 -21.22
N PRO A 446 -10.06 19.66 -22.28
CA PRO A 446 -8.64 19.32 -22.20
C PRO A 446 -7.81 20.52 -21.73
N ILE A 447 -6.82 20.28 -20.88
CA ILE A 447 -5.90 21.32 -20.39
C ILE A 447 -4.72 21.48 -21.34
N SER A 448 -4.31 22.73 -21.64
CA SER A 448 -3.11 22.97 -22.46
C SER A 448 -1.82 22.82 -21.64
N ARG A 449 -0.70 22.66 -22.35
CA ARG A 449 0.64 22.58 -21.76
C ARG A 449 1.01 23.87 -21.01
N GLU A 450 0.67 25.02 -21.58
CA GLU A 450 0.84 26.32 -20.93
C GLU A 450 0.04 26.43 -19.64
N GLU A 451 -1.23 26.01 -19.66
CA GLU A 451 -2.10 26.10 -18.49
C GLU A 451 -1.59 25.24 -17.33
N LEU A 452 -1.15 24.01 -17.62
CA LEU A 452 -0.56 23.16 -16.60
C LEU A 452 0.76 23.74 -16.08
N ALA A 453 1.59 24.35 -16.94
CA ALA A 453 2.84 24.99 -16.51
C ALA A 453 2.58 26.10 -15.49
N VAL A 454 1.60 26.97 -15.76
CA VAL A 454 1.20 28.04 -14.84
C VAL A 454 0.68 27.46 -13.52
N MET A 455 -0.21 26.45 -13.57
CA MET A 455 -0.72 25.81 -12.36
C MET A 455 0.38 25.23 -11.49
N LEU A 456 1.35 24.51 -12.07
CA LEU A 456 2.46 23.92 -11.31
C LEU A 456 3.37 25.02 -10.70
N THR A 457 3.63 26.09 -11.42
CA THR A 457 4.46 27.20 -10.92
C THR A 457 3.77 27.97 -9.79
N ASN A 458 2.46 28.20 -9.91
CA ASN A 458 1.67 28.85 -8.87
C ASN A 458 1.56 27.94 -7.63
N ALA A 459 1.42 26.64 -7.84
CA ALA A 459 1.41 25.66 -6.77
C ALA A 459 2.76 25.57 -6.03
N TYR A 460 3.89 25.64 -6.76
CA TYR A 460 5.21 25.81 -6.17
C TYR A 460 5.26 27.07 -5.30
N SER A 461 4.78 28.19 -5.83
CA SER A 461 4.81 29.49 -5.15
C SER A 461 3.96 29.47 -3.88
N HIS A 462 2.78 28.85 -3.93
CA HIS A 462 1.91 28.61 -2.78
C HIS A 462 2.59 27.74 -1.72
N LYS A 463 3.16 26.59 -2.14
CA LYS A 463 3.76 25.61 -1.24
C LYS A 463 5.01 26.14 -0.53
N THR A 464 5.83 26.90 -1.25
CA THR A 464 7.10 27.43 -0.73
C THR A 464 6.98 28.81 -0.10
N GLY A 465 5.84 29.49 -0.30
CA GLY A 465 5.65 30.89 0.06
C GLY A 465 6.52 31.86 -0.74
N LYS A 466 7.16 31.41 -1.83
CA LYS A 466 8.09 32.21 -2.63
C LYS A 466 7.78 32.06 -4.12
N PRO A 467 7.51 33.17 -4.85
CA PRO A 467 7.33 33.09 -6.29
C PRO A 467 8.63 32.68 -6.97
N TYR A 468 8.52 31.80 -7.97
CA TYR A 468 9.64 31.56 -8.87
C TYR A 468 9.87 32.78 -9.77
N THR A 469 11.12 33.22 -9.88
CA THR A 469 11.53 34.26 -10.81
C THR A 469 12.87 33.91 -11.44
N SER A 470 12.98 34.04 -12.76
CA SER A 470 14.25 33.94 -13.49
C SER A 470 14.45 35.14 -14.40
N LYS A 471 15.69 35.65 -14.43
CA LYS A 471 16.09 36.71 -15.37
C LYS A 471 16.32 36.17 -16.78
N THR A 472 16.61 34.87 -16.89
CA THR A 472 16.93 34.22 -18.17
C THR A 472 15.77 33.30 -18.52
N ILE A 473 15.09 33.61 -19.62
CA ILE A 473 13.99 32.78 -20.13
C ILE A 473 14.58 31.51 -20.77
N ALA A 474 13.88 30.39 -20.63
CA ALA A 474 14.29 29.12 -21.22
C ALA A 474 14.55 29.27 -22.73
N PRO A 475 15.61 28.63 -23.28
CA PRO A 475 15.98 28.75 -24.69
C PRO A 475 15.05 27.92 -25.59
N LEU A 476 13.76 28.28 -25.61
CA LEU A 476 12.71 27.62 -26.38
C LEU A 476 12.14 28.57 -27.44
N ASN A 477 12.01 28.07 -28.66
CA ASN A 477 11.73 28.87 -29.85
C ASN A 477 10.31 29.45 -29.90
N ASP A 478 9.37 28.85 -29.16
CA ASP A 478 7.94 29.10 -29.29
C ASP A 478 7.29 29.77 -28.07
N ILE A 479 8.09 30.19 -27.07
CA ILE A 479 7.56 30.82 -25.85
C ILE A 479 7.67 32.35 -25.85
N ALA A 480 8.47 32.95 -26.74
CA ALA A 480 8.73 34.39 -26.75
C ALA A 480 7.48 35.26 -26.97
N LYS A 481 6.44 34.72 -27.61
CA LYS A 481 5.16 35.42 -27.86
C LYS A 481 4.13 35.25 -26.76
N LEU A 482 4.40 34.40 -25.76
CA LEU A 482 3.48 34.16 -24.65
C LEU A 482 3.53 35.32 -23.64
N SER A 483 2.57 35.33 -22.72
CA SER A 483 2.61 36.27 -21.59
C SER A 483 3.90 36.11 -20.76
N LYS A 484 4.31 37.15 -20.03
CA LYS A 484 5.47 37.05 -19.13
C LYS A 484 5.30 35.97 -18.06
N GLU A 485 4.08 35.81 -17.55
CA GLU A 485 3.72 34.75 -16.59
C GLU A 485 3.93 33.36 -17.20
N SER A 486 3.40 33.14 -18.40
CA SER A 486 3.56 31.88 -19.14
C SER A 486 5.03 31.59 -19.46
N GLN A 487 5.81 32.61 -19.85
CA GLN A 487 7.25 32.48 -20.08
C GLN A 487 7.99 32.07 -18.80
N GLN A 488 7.70 32.69 -17.66
CA GLN A 488 8.27 32.32 -16.36
C GLN A 488 7.87 30.91 -15.95
N ALA A 489 6.60 30.54 -16.11
CA ALA A 489 6.11 29.21 -15.75
C ALA A 489 6.75 28.10 -16.59
N ILE A 490 6.91 28.32 -17.90
CA ILE A 490 7.61 27.37 -18.76
C ILE A 490 9.11 27.33 -18.44
N THR A 491 9.70 28.46 -18.07
CA THR A 491 11.11 28.52 -17.61
C THR A 491 11.29 27.76 -16.29
N PHE A 492 10.35 27.88 -15.33
CA PHE A 492 10.33 27.07 -14.11
C PHE A 492 10.34 25.58 -14.43
N LEU A 493 9.45 25.14 -15.33
CA LEU A 493 9.40 23.75 -15.76
C LEU A 493 10.71 23.29 -16.42
N TYR A 494 11.37 24.17 -17.18
CA TYR A 494 12.63 23.89 -17.86
C TYR A 494 13.79 23.76 -16.85
N ASP A 495 13.94 24.75 -15.97
CA ASP A 495 15.03 24.87 -15.00
C ASP A 495 15.02 23.72 -13.98
N PHE A 496 13.84 23.35 -13.50
CA PHE A 496 13.67 22.24 -12.56
C PHE A 496 13.50 20.88 -13.24
N GLU A 497 13.74 20.80 -14.55
CA GLU A 497 13.63 19.58 -15.35
C GLU A 497 12.27 18.86 -15.27
N ILE A 498 11.21 19.60 -14.94
CA ILE A 498 9.84 19.11 -14.95
C ILE A 498 9.40 18.83 -16.39
N ALA A 499 9.69 19.76 -17.31
CA ALA A 499 9.47 19.59 -18.74
C ALA A 499 10.39 20.50 -19.59
N LYS A 500 11.24 19.90 -20.44
CA LYS A 500 12.20 20.63 -21.29
C LYS A 500 11.70 20.98 -22.71
N GLY A 501 10.51 20.49 -23.11
CA GLY A 501 10.04 20.59 -24.49
C GLY A 501 10.68 19.53 -25.42
N SER A 502 10.43 19.66 -26.73
CA SER A 502 10.97 18.79 -27.78
C SER A 502 11.37 19.62 -29.00
N ASN A 503 12.49 19.27 -29.65
CA ASN A 503 13.02 19.98 -30.82
C ASN A 503 13.17 21.51 -30.63
N GLY A 504 13.55 21.93 -29.42
CA GLY A 504 13.69 23.34 -29.06
C GLY A 504 12.37 24.08 -28.82
N SER A 505 11.23 23.39 -28.74
CA SER A 505 9.90 24.00 -28.54
C SER A 505 9.16 23.38 -27.36
N PHE A 506 8.39 24.18 -26.62
CA PHE A 506 7.54 23.70 -25.53
C PHE A 506 6.19 23.16 -26.03
N ASN A 507 5.69 23.66 -27.16
CA ASN A 507 4.37 23.47 -27.73
C ASN A 507 3.23 23.89 -26.77
N PRO A 508 3.16 25.17 -26.34
CA PRO A 508 2.29 25.64 -25.26
C PRO A 508 0.79 25.42 -25.49
N THR A 509 0.35 25.46 -26.74
CA THR A 509 -1.07 25.32 -27.12
C THR A 509 -1.54 23.87 -27.22
N ASN A 510 -0.63 22.89 -27.27
CA ASN A 510 -1.02 21.48 -27.35
C ASN A 510 -1.64 21.04 -26.02
N PHE A 511 -2.61 20.14 -26.10
CA PHE A 511 -3.22 19.55 -24.91
C PHE A 511 -2.27 18.56 -24.24
N ILE A 512 -2.36 18.49 -22.91
CA ILE A 512 -1.60 17.55 -22.10
C ILE A 512 -2.23 16.16 -22.24
N THR A 513 -1.45 15.20 -22.72
CA THR A 513 -1.81 13.78 -22.61
C THR A 513 -1.54 13.27 -21.19
N ARG A 514 -2.20 12.19 -20.81
CA ARG A 514 -1.99 11.53 -19.50
C ARG A 514 -0.54 11.13 -19.26
N ALA A 515 0.18 10.73 -20.32
CA ALA A 515 1.61 10.44 -20.25
C ALA A 515 2.46 11.66 -19.87
N HIS A 516 2.21 12.80 -20.51
CA HIS A 516 2.90 14.05 -20.18
C HIS A 516 2.55 14.51 -18.77
N ALA A 517 1.28 14.41 -18.37
CA ALA A 517 0.86 14.72 -17.01
C ALA A 517 1.59 13.87 -15.97
N ALA A 518 1.70 12.56 -16.19
CA ALA A 518 2.43 11.66 -15.29
C ALA A 518 3.85 12.14 -15.04
N LYS A 519 4.60 12.41 -16.11
CA LYS A 519 5.97 12.95 -16.03
C LYS A 519 6.03 14.28 -15.29
N MET A 520 5.17 15.22 -15.66
CA MET A 520 5.18 16.56 -15.08
C MET A 520 4.84 16.54 -13.59
N TYR A 521 3.82 15.80 -13.15
CA TYR A 521 3.47 15.71 -11.73
C TYR A 521 4.55 14.98 -10.92
N VAL A 522 5.07 13.85 -11.42
CA VAL A 522 6.14 13.11 -10.73
C VAL A 522 7.37 13.99 -10.53
N ASN A 523 7.77 14.75 -11.54
CA ASN A 523 8.92 15.65 -11.42
C ASN A 523 8.61 16.88 -10.58
N PHE A 524 7.42 17.46 -10.71
CA PHE A 524 7.00 18.58 -9.88
C PHE A 524 7.05 18.24 -8.39
N LEU A 525 6.55 17.07 -7.98
CA LEU A 525 6.60 16.66 -6.58
C LEU A 525 8.02 16.54 -6.05
N LYS A 526 8.98 16.08 -6.87
CA LYS A 526 10.40 16.10 -6.47
C LYS A 526 10.91 17.51 -6.17
N VAL A 527 10.34 18.55 -6.76
CA VAL A 527 10.76 19.95 -6.56
C VAL A 527 10.16 20.55 -5.29
N VAL A 528 8.93 20.17 -4.94
CA VAL A 528 8.20 20.75 -3.78
C VAL A 528 8.24 19.90 -2.51
N GLU A 529 8.71 18.65 -2.60
CA GLU A 529 8.91 17.75 -1.44
C GLU A 529 10.34 17.82 -0.85
N GLN A 530 11.26 18.56 -1.50
CA GLN A 530 12.60 18.89 -0.98
C GLN A 530 12.54 20.07 -0.02
#